data_AF-A0A1V5P7Q9-F1
#
_entry.id   AF-A0A1V5P7Q9-F1
#
_cell.length_a   1.000
_cell.length_b   1.000
_cell.length_c   1.000
_cell.angle_alpha   90.00
_cell.angle_beta   90.00
_cell.angle_gamma   90.00
#
_symmetry.space_group_name_H-M   'P 1'
#
loop_
_entity.id
_entity.type
_entity.pdbx_description
1 polymer ?
#
loop_
_entity_poly.entity_id
_entity_poly.type
_entity_poly.pdbx_seq_one_letter_code
_entity_poly.pdbx_strand_id
1 'polypeptide(L)'
;MSKKHYTMQRLLSRGRVFWGLLLSLLLVSCVDKAEPVPISFEELCLLSPENLANMNGDAVPEWVESDFGSPPSISTGADGSVVVVFNGSSARLGEFVGNILVREGRINGISLHDLQAGPHFGEVVMGLGDPASVNHYCAMPHEPQWVEIGLDYPTTGVSVYASESRSRGSLAVEGGLGIVLSEELQVDLVQCYPPAPTMEEIINRDHSLTPTARRLKLENRVPWTGFGSIVPLTEP
;
A
#
# COMPACT_ATOMS: atom_id res chain seq x y z
N MET A 1 -31.92 13.56 -76.82
CA MET A 1 -32.14 13.88 -75.39
C MET A 1 -32.09 12.58 -74.59
N SER A 2 -31.07 12.39 -73.74
CA SER A 2 -31.09 11.57 -72.50
C SER A 2 -29.65 11.41 -72.02
N LYS A 3 -29.17 12.42 -71.30
CA LYS A 3 -27.95 12.40 -70.49
C LYS A 3 -28.40 12.84 -69.10
N LYS A 4 -27.84 12.20 -68.06
CA LYS A 4 -28.06 12.39 -66.62
C LYS A 4 -28.96 11.32 -66.00
N HIS A 5 -28.37 10.23 -65.51
CA HIS A 5 -28.84 9.52 -64.30
C HIS A 5 -27.93 8.38 -63.81
N TYR A 6 -26.68 8.27 -64.25
CA TYR A 6 -25.81 7.14 -63.84
C TYR A 6 -24.61 7.49 -62.94
N THR A 7 -24.51 8.73 -62.45
CA THR A 7 -23.29 9.18 -61.73
C THR A 7 -23.52 9.56 -60.26
N MET A 8 -24.72 9.37 -59.70
CA MET A 8 -25.04 9.81 -58.33
C MET A 8 -25.17 8.68 -57.30
N GLN A 9 -25.24 7.41 -57.72
CA GLN A 9 -25.33 6.28 -56.80
C GLN A 9 -23.96 5.74 -56.32
N ARG A 10 -22.85 6.05 -57.02
CA ARG A 10 -21.50 5.58 -56.61
C ARG A 10 -20.80 6.44 -55.56
N LEU A 11 -21.29 7.66 -55.30
CA LEU A 11 -20.68 8.57 -54.32
C LEU A 11 -21.24 8.43 -52.90
N LEU A 12 -22.47 7.92 -52.75
CA LEU A 12 -23.11 7.73 -51.44
C LEU A 12 -22.71 6.42 -50.74
N SER A 13 -22.15 5.44 -51.46
CA SER A 13 -21.71 4.17 -50.86
C SER A 13 -20.32 4.23 -50.23
N ARG A 14 -19.45 5.16 -50.67
CA ARG A 14 -18.09 5.32 -50.09
C ARG A 14 -18.07 6.08 -48.77
N GLY A 15 -19.03 6.98 -48.51
CA GLY A 15 -19.13 7.70 -47.24
C GLY A 15 -19.60 6.83 -46.07
N ARG A 16 -20.45 5.82 -46.32
CA ARG A 16 -20.97 4.93 -45.26
C ARG A 16 -19.93 3.93 -44.74
N VAL A 17 -18.99 3.50 -45.59
CA VAL A 17 -17.91 2.59 -45.18
C VAL A 17 -16.91 3.29 -44.26
N PHE A 18 -16.62 4.58 -44.51
CA PHE A 18 -15.69 5.36 -43.69
C PHE A 18 -16.24 5.69 -42.30
N TRP A 19 -17.54 5.99 -42.19
CA TRP A 19 -18.18 6.21 -40.89
C TRP A 19 -18.38 4.91 -40.10
N GLY A 20 -18.64 3.79 -40.79
CA GLY A 20 -18.72 2.47 -40.14
C GLY A 20 -17.39 2.05 -39.50
N LEU A 21 -16.26 2.29 -40.17
CA LEU A 21 -14.92 2.01 -39.66
C LEU A 21 -14.49 2.94 -38.51
N LEU A 22 -14.92 4.20 -38.52
CA LEU A 22 -14.67 5.12 -37.41
C LEU A 22 -15.48 4.75 -36.15
N LEU A 23 -16.72 4.28 -36.34
CA LEU A 23 -17.56 3.81 -35.23
C LEU A 23 -17.04 2.49 -34.64
N SER A 24 -16.49 1.58 -35.45
CA SER A 24 -15.86 0.36 -34.94
C SER A 24 -14.46 0.59 -34.36
N LEU A 25 -13.72 1.64 -34.77
CA LEU A 25 -12.49 2.08 -34.09
C LEU A 25 -12.77 2.72 -32.71
N LEU A 26 -13.93 3.36 -32.52
CA LEU A 26 -14.35 3.87 -31.20
C LEU A 26 -14.89 2.79 -30.27
N LEU A 27 -15.32 1.64 -30.79
CA LEU A 27 -15.83 0.51 -29.99
C LEU A 27 -14.74 -0.48 -29.54
N VAL A 28 -13.52 -0.41 -30.08
CA VAL A 28 -12.40 -1.31 -29.73
C VAL A 28 -11.41 -0.67 -28.76
N SER A 29 -11.70 0.54 -28.24
CA SER A 29 -11.01 1.10 -27.08
C SER A 29 -11.82 0.89 -25.79
N CYS A 30 -12.43 -0.29 -25.63
CA CYS A 30 -12.47 -0.90 -24.31
C CYS A 30 -11.05 -1.38 -24.04
N VAL A 31 -10.21 -0.47 -23.56
CA VAL A 31 -8.98 -0.85 -22.87
C VAL A 31 -9.45 -1.80 -21.79
N ASP A 32 -9.15 -3.09 -21.93
CA ASP A 32 -9.24 -4.05 -20.85
C ASP A 32 -8.48 -3.43 -19.68
N LYS A 33 -9.22 -2.86 -18.72
CA LYS A 33 -8.64 -2.57 -17.41
C LYS A 33 -8.20 -3.94 -16.92
N ALA A 34 -6.89 -4.21 -16.97
CA ALA A 34 -6.33 -5.40 -16.38
C ALA A 34 -6.92 -5.49 -14.97
N GLU A 35 -7.58 -6.61 -14.67
CA GLU A 35 -8.17 -6.80 -13.35
C GLU A 35 -7.04 -6.66 -12.31
N PRO A 36 -7.29 -5.93 -11.21
CA PRO A 36 -6.30 -5.80 -10.15
C PRO A 36 -5.82 -7.19 -9.71
N VAL A 37 -4.51 -7.37 -9.57
CA VAL A 37 -3.93 -8.67 -9.24
C VAL A 37 -3.73 -8.73 -7.72
N PRO A 38 -4.31 -9.71 -7.02
CA PRO A 38 -4.12 -9.83 -5.57
C PRO A 38 -2.64 -9.89 -5.21
N ILE A 39 -2.26 -9.32 -4.07
CA ILE A 39 -0.89 -9.37 -3.56
C ILE A 39 -0.79 -10.30 -2.35
N SER A 40 0.26 -11.13 -2.28
CA SER A 40 0.47 -12.06 -1.18
C SER A 40 1.29 -11.47 -0.03
N PHE A 41 1.34 -12.18 1.10
CA PHE A 41 2.23 -11.85 2.22
C PHE A 41 3.69 -11.80 1.77
N GLU A 42 4.15 -12.80 1.01
CA GLU A 42 5.53 -12.92 0.55
C GLU A 42 5.93 -11.77 -0.36
N GLU A 43 5.00 -11.30 -1.20
CA GLU A 43 5.24 -10.16 -2.08
C GLU A 43 5.37 -8.84 -1.28
N LEU A 44 4.62 -8.70 -0.19
CA LEU A 44 4.68 -7.53 0.71
C LEU A 44 5.89 -7.56 1.65
N CYS A 45 6.21 -8.73 2.23
CA CYS A 45 7.22 -8.88 3.27
C CYS A 45 8.58 -9.37 2.77
N LEU A 46 8.68 -9.75 1.49
CA LEU A 46 9.88 -10.28 0.83
C LEU A 46 10.41 -11.59 1.44
N LEU A 47 9.62 -12.20 2.33
CA LEU A 47 9.91 -13.43 3.05
C LEU A 47 8.63 -14.24 3.26
N SER A 48 8.79 -15.55 3.45
CA SER A 48 7.68 -16.40 3.91
C SER A 48 7.32 -16.12 5.36
N PRO A 49 6.08 -16.39 5.79
CA PRO A 49 5.68 -16.28 7.20
C PRO A 49 6.56 -17.13 8.13
N GLU A 50 6.97 -18.31 7.66
CA GLU A 50 7.85 -19.21 8.40
C GLU A 50 9.24 -18.61 8.59
N ASN A 51 9.81 -17.98 7.56
CA ASN A 51 11.11 -17.33 7.66
C ASN A 51 11.04 -16.10 8.57
N LEU A 52 9.98 -15.29 8.50
CA LEU A 52 9.81 -14.16 9.42
C LEU A 52 9.79 -14.61 10.89
N ALA A 53 9.16 -15.75 11.17
CA ALA A 53 9.06 -16.29 12.54
C ALA A 53 10.34 -16.99 13.04
N ASN A 54 11.08 -17.66 12.14
CA ASN A 54 12.11 -18.62 12.53
C ASN A 54 13.54 -18.26 12.07
N MET A 55 13.72 -17.28 11.18
CA MET A 55 15.04 -16.89 10.71
C MET A 55 15.90 -16.39 11.88
N ASN A 56 17.12 -16.93 11.98
CA ASN A 56 18.11 -16.43 12.92
C ASN A 56 18.51 -15.00 12.51
N GLY A 57 18.44 -14.07 13.45
CA GLY A 57 18.85 -12.68 13.26
C GLY A 57 20.28 -12.52 12.73
N ASP A 58 21.19 -13.44 13.08
CA ASP A 58 22.57 -13.42 12.58
C ASP A 58 22.67 -13.72 11.07
N ALA A 59 21.67 -14.39 10.49
CA ALA A 59 21.61 -14.71 9.07
C ALA A 59 20.97 -13.60 8.22
N VAL A 60 20.36 -12.59 8.86
CA VAL A 60 19.65 -11.51 8.16
C VAL A 60 20.58 -10.70 7.24
N PRO A 61 21.80 -10.29 7.64
CA PRO A 61 22.67 -9.53 6.75
C PRO A 61 23.07 -10.30 5.48
N GLU A 62 23.35 -11.60 5.62
CA GLU A 62 23.70 -12.48 4.49
C GLU A 62 22.51 -12.66 3.55
N TRP A 63 21.30 -12.86 4.09
CA TRP A 63 20.07 -12.92 3.30
C TRP A 63 19.86 -11.62 2.50
N VAL A 64 19.99 -10.46 3.13
CA VAL A 64 19.82 -9.16 2.47
C VAL A 64 20.86 -8.96 1.36
N GLU A 65 22.13 -9.28 1.60
CA GLU A 65 23.18 -9.14 0.60
C GLU A 65 22.95 -10.09 -0.59
N SER A 66 22.53 -11.33 -0.33
CA SER A 66 22.19 -12.33 -1.34
C SER A 66 21.05 -11.88 -2.25
N ASP A 67 19.96 -11.36 -1.67
CA ASP A 67 18.72 -11.12 -2.39
C ASP A 67 18.67 -9.73 -3.04
N PHE A 68 19.38 -8.74 -2.48
CA PHE A 68 19.35 -7.35 -2.94
C PHE A 68 20.70 -6.83 -3.45
N GLY A 69 21.76 -7.63 -3.36
CA GLY A 69 23.05 -7.37 -4.02
C GLY A 69 23.87 -6.23 -3.43
N SER A 70 23.51 -5.73 -2.25
CA SER A 70 24.27 -4.69 -1.53
C SER A 70 24.40 -5.05 -0.05
N PRO A 71 25.58 -4.86 0.56
CA PRO A 71 25.74 -5.10 1.99
C PRO A 71 24.90 -4.09 2.78
N PRO A 72 24.13 -4.55 3.79
CA PRO A 72 23.30 -3.65 4.57
C PRO A 72 24.13 -2.80 5.54
N SER A 73 23.55 -1.68 5.96
CA SER A 73 24.02 -0.91 7.10
C SER A 73 23.47 -1.50 8.40
N ILE A 74 24.34 -1.73 9.38
CA ILE A 74 23.96 -2.38 10.64
C ILE A 74 24.23 -1.42 11.80
N SER A 75 23.24 -1.25 12.67
CA SER A 75 23.35 -0.50 13.91
C SER A 75 22.94 -1.38 15.10
N THR A 76 23.65 -1.29 16.22
CA THR A 76 23.34 -2.05 17.43
C THR A 76 22.97 -1.09 18.56
N GLY A 77 21.78 -1.27 19.12
CA GLY A 77 21.27 -0.53 20.26
C GLY A 77 21.89 -0.96 21.59
N ALA A 78 21.78 -0.12 22.60
CA ALA A 78 22.29 -0.39 23.94
C ALA A 78 21.56 -1.57 24.65
N ASP A 79 20.36 -1.91 24.19
CA ASP A 79 19.55 -3.04 24.67
C ASP A 79 19.83 -4.34 23.89
N GLY A 80 20.84 -4.35 23.03
CA GLY A 80 21.20 -5.51 22.20
C GLY A 80 20.29 -5.71 20.98
N SER A 81 19.37 -4.78 20.70
CA SER A 81 18.65 -4.78 19.42
C SER A 81 19.59 -4.44 18.26
N VAL A 82 19.35 -5.04 17.11
CA VAL A 82 20.09 -4.77 15.89
C VAL A 82 19.11 -4.24 14.85
N VAL A 83 19.46 -3.14 14.21
CA VAL A 83 18.71 -2.57 13.09
C VAL A 83 19.55 -2.75 11.83
N VAL A 84 18.99 -3.46 10.85
CA VAL A 84 19.59 -3.70 9.54
C VAL A 84 18.85 -2.84 8.52
N VAL A 85 19.55 -1.90 7.90
CA VAL A 85 19.01 -0.95 6.91
C VAL A 85 19.59 -1.28 5.54
N PHE A 86 18.74 -1.37 4.52
CA PHE A 86 19.15 -1.74 3.17
C PHE A 86 18.29 -1.07 2.11
N ASN A 87 18.84 -0.93 0.91
CA ASN A 87 18.06 -0.59 -0.27
C ASN A 87 17.76 -1.87 -1.02
N GLY A 88 16.54 -2.01 -1.52
CA GLY A 88 16.14 -3.18 -2.28
C GLY A 88 15.25 -2.82 -3.46
N SER A 89 14.98 -3.81 -4.30
CA SER A 89 13.96 -3.69 -5.34
C SER A 89 13.23 -5.02 -5.50
N SER A 90 11.95 -4.96 -5.85
CA SER A 90 11.17 -6.13 -6.23
C SER A 90 10.23 -5.80 -7.39
N ALA A 91 9.82 -6.82 -8.15
CA ALA A 91 8.93 -6.62 -9.29
C ALA A 91 7.56 -6.02 -8.90
N ARG A 92 7.08 -6.31 -7.68
CA ARG A 92 5.76 -5.88 -7.20
C ARG A 92 5.78 -4.60 -6.38
N LEU A 93 6.92 -4.20 -5.81
CA LEU A 93 7.02 -3.03 -4.92
C LEU A 93 7.89 -1.90 -5.50
N GLY A 94 8.64 -2.18 -6.58
CA GLY A 94 9.62 -1.24 -7.13
C GLY A 94 10.85 -1.13 -6.23
N GLU A 95 11.53 0.01 -6.28
CA GLU A 95 12.61 0.34 -5.35
C GLU A 95 12.06 0.75 -3.98
N PHE A 96 12.81 0.45 -2.91
CA PHE A 96 12.42 0.75 -1.54
C PHE A 96 13.62 0.82 -0.59
N VAL A 97 13.38 1.41 0.59
CA VAL A 97 14.31 1.39 1.73
C VAL A 97 13.77 0.45 2.79
N GLY A 98 14.49 -0.64 3.07
CA GLY A 98 14.13 -1.64 4.06
C GLY A 98 14.83 -1.41 5.41
N ASN A 99 14.08 -1.62 6.49
CA ASN A 99 14.55 -1.63 7.87
C ASN A 99 14.11 -2.94 8.54
N ILE A 100 15.05 -3.69 9.11
CA ILE A 100 14.75 -4.92 9.84
C ILE A 100 15.21 -4.74 11.28
N LEU A 101 14.28 -4.94 12.21
CA LEU A 101 14.57 -4.97 13.63
C LEU A 101 14.79 -6.42 14.06
N VAL A 102 16.01 -6.70 14.52
CA VAL A 102 16.38 -7.97 15.16
C VAL A 102 16.51 -7.76 16.65
N ARG A 103 15.90 -8.63 17.45
CA ARG A 103 16.01 -8.62 18.91
C ARG A 103 16.02 -10.05 19.41
N GLU A 104 16.83 -10.33 20.43
CA GLU A 104 16.96 -11.69 21.01
C GLU A 104 17.28 -12.77 19.95
N GLY A 105 18.06 -12.38 18.92
CA GLY A 105 18.46 -13.28 17.82
C GLY A 105 17.35 -13.61 16.82
N ARG A 106 16.25 -12.86 16.78
CA ARG A 106 15.12 -13.07 15.85
C ARG A 106 14.65 -11.79 15.20
N ILE A 107 13.98 -11.91 14.05
CA ILE A 107 13.31 -10.78 13.41
C ILE A 107 12.06 -10.42 14.23
N ASN A 108 12.01 -9.19 14.69
CA ASN A 108 10.86 -8.62 15.41
C ASN A 108 10.00 -7.75 14.50
N GLY A 109 10.56 -7.23 13.41
CA GLY A 109 9.81 -6.51 12.41
C GLY A 109 10.63 -6.18 11.17
N ILE A 110 9.93 -6.02 10.06
CA ILE A 110 10.45 -5.52 8.79
C ILE A 110 9.60 -4.30 8.43
N SER A 111 10.22 -3.22 7.99
CA SER A 111 9.53 -2.06 7.43
C SER A 111 10.15 -1.72 6.09
N LEU A 112 9.33 -1.66 5.04
CA LEU A 112 9.72 -1.26 3.70
C LEU A 112 9.11 0.10 3.41
N HIS A 113 9.95 1.10 3.20
CA HIS A 113 9.57 2.49 3.04
C HIS A 113 9.78 2.96 1.59
N ASP A 114 9.11 4.05 1.24
CA ASP A 114 9.28 4.76 -0.04
C ASP A 114 9.06 3.86 -1.27
N LEU A 115 8.09 2.94 -1.17
CA LEU A 115 7.78 1.98 -2.23
C LEU A 115 7.40 2.70 -3.54
N GLN A 116 8.22 2.57 -4.58
CA GLN A 116 7.97 3.27 -5.85
C GLN A 116 6.82 2.67 -6.67
N ALA A 117 6.53 1.39 -6.47
CA ALA A 117 5.46 0.68 -7.18
C ALA A 117 4.60 -0.13 -6.21
N GLY A 118 4.35 0.39 -5.00
CA GLY A 118 3.52 -0.31 -4.04
C GLY A 118 2.10 -0.58 -4.57
N PRO A 119 1.46 -1.68 -4.12
CA PRO A 119 0.10 -2.03 -4.53
C PRO A 119 -0.91 -1.00 -4.05
N HIS A 120 -2.09 -1.00 -4.64
CA HIS A 120 -3.23 -0.26 -4.09
C HIS A 120 -3.88 -1.04 -2.95
N PHE A 121 -4.57 -0.35 -2.05
CA PHE A 121 -5.32 -0.98 -0.96
C PHE A 121 -6.31 -2.04 -1.45
N GLY A 122 -6.96 -1.83 -2.61
CA GLY A 122 -7.84 -2.82 -3.22
C GLY A 122 -7.13 -4.16 -3.51
N GLU A 123 -5.91 -4.11 -4.05
CA GLU A 123 -5.10 -5.29 -4.34
C GLU A 123 -4.68 -6.03 -3.05
N VAL A 124 -4.41 -5.28 -1.97
CA VAL A 124 -4.09 -5.83 -0.65
C VAL A 124 -5.30 -6.54 -0.04
N VAL A 125 -6.47 -5.90 -0.02
CA VAL A 125 -7.70 -6.50 0.52
C VAL A 125 -8.11 -7.73 -0.28
N MET A 126 -7.93 -7.71 -1.60
CA MET A 126 -8.17 -8.88 -2.46
C MET A 126 -7.24 -10.06 -2.12
N GLY A 127 -5.97 -9.80 -1.78
CA GLY A 127 -4.99 -10.84 -1.52
C GLY A 127 -4.99 -11.36 -0.07
N LEU A 128 -5.20 -10.47 0.91
CA LEU A 128 -5.12 -10.79 2.34
C LEU A 128 -6.49 -10.92 3.03
N GLY A 129 -7.57 -10.52 2.37
CA GLY A 129 -8.91 -10.42 2.95
C GLY A 129 -9.18 -9.07 3.61
N ASP A 130 -10.23 -9.00 4.43
CA ASP A 130 -10.56 -7.78 5.18
C ASP A 130 -9.54 -7.53 6.32
N PRO A 131 -9.06 -6.29 6.50
CA PRO A 131 -8.22 -5.93 7.65
C PRO A 131 -9.04 -5.92 8.94
N ALA A 132 -8.36 -6.06 10.07
CA ALA A 132 -9.01 -5.96 11.38
C ALA A 132 -9.37 -4.50 11.73
N SER A 133 -8.49 -3.56 11.37
CA SER A 133 -8.66 -2.14 11.68
C SER A 133 -8.00 -1.25 10.64
N VAL A 134 -8.42 0.01 10.63
CA VAL A 134 -7.79 1.11 9.90
C VAL A 134 -7.04 1.99 10.89
N ASN A 135 -5.73 2.11 10.74
CA ASN A 135 -4.92 3.11 11.44
C ASN A 135 -5.00 4.44 10.68
N HIS A 136 -5.08 5.56 11.39
CA HIS A 136 -5.10 6.88 10.78
C HIS A 136 -4.26 7.88 11.57
N TYR A 137 -3.53 8.72 10.85
CA TYR A 137 -2.76 9.79 11.43
C TYR A 137 -2.81 11.04 10.56
N CYS A 138 -2.92 12.21 11.18
CA CYS A 138 -2.95 13.49 10.50
C CYS A 138 -2.00 14.46 11.21
N ALA A 139 -0.93 14.89 10.52
CA ALA A 139 -0.03 15.92 11.04
C ALA A 139 -0.47 17.29 10.55
N MET A 140 -0.85 18.17 11.49
CA MET A 140 -1.49 19.46 11.19
C MET A 140 -0.76 20.76 11.62
N PRO A 141 0.58 20.91 11.53
CA PRO A 141 1.18 22.21 11.81
C PRO A 141 1.08 23.20 10.63
N HIS A 142 0.91 22.72 9.39
CA HIS A 142 0.99 23.53 8.16
C HIS A 142 0.01 23.05 7.07
N GLU A 143 -0.25 23.89 6.07
CA GLU A 143 -1.00 23.52 4.86
C GLU A 143 0.00 23.28 3.71
N PRO A 144 -0.13 22.19 2.92
CA PRO A 144 -1.14 21.11 3.01
C PRO A 144 -0.93 20.17 4.21
N GLN A 145 -2.01 19.49 4.63
CA GLN A 145 -2.00 18.51 5.71
C GLN A 145 -1.38 17.20 5.23
N TRP A 146 -0.61 16.53 6.08
CA TRP A 146 -0.10 15.19 5.83
C TRP A 146 -1.01 14.16 6.49
N VAL A 147 -1.60 13.27 5.70
CA VAL A 147 -2.49 12.21 6.16
C VAL A 147 -1.84 10.87 5.85
N GLU A 148 -1.79 9.99 6.83
CA GLU A 148 -1.37 8.60 6.69
C GLU A 148 -2.55 7.71 7.08
N ILE A 149 -2.90 6.77 6.21
CA ILE A 149 -3.93 5.74 6.46
C ILE A 149 -3.25 4.38 6.35
N GLY A 150 -3.54 3.47 7.26
CA GLY A 150 -3.03 2.11 7.21
C GLY A 150 -4.10 1.05 7.42
N LEU A 151 -3.92 -0.10 6.77
CA LEU A 151 -4.74 -1.29 6.96
C LEU A 151 -3.96 -2.31 7.79
N ASP A 152 -4.52 -2.70 8.93
CA ASP A 152 -3.87 -3.60 9.87
C ASP A 152 -4.40 -5.04 9.75
N TYR A 153 -3.50 -5.99 9.56
CA TYR A 153 -3.74 -7.43 9.50
C TYR A 153 -2.95 -8.14 10.61
N PRO A 154 -3.31 -7.97 11.90
CA PRO A 154 -2.53 -8.47 13.02
C PRO A 154 -2.33 -10.00 12.97
N THR A 155 -3.37 -10.74 12.57
CA THR A 155 -3.34 -12.20 12.47
C THR A 155 -2.48 -12.73 11.33
N THR A 156 -2.27 -11.90 10.30
CA THR A 156 -1.40 -12.21 9.16
C THR A 156 0.03 -11.71 9.42
N GLY A 157 0.20 -10.72 10.30
CA GLY A 157 1.50 -10.13 10.60
C GLY A 157 1.88 -8.98 9.67
N VAL A 158 0.91 -8.22 9.14
CA VAL A 158 1.15 -7.16 8.15
C VAL A 158 0.34 -5.93 8.47
N SER A 159 0.94 -4.76 8.35
CA SER A 159 0.24 -3.48 8.20
C SER A 159 0.76 -2.77 6.96
N VAL A 160 -0.15 -2.29 6.10
CA VAL A 160 0.22 -1.48 4.93
C VAL A 160 -0.28 -0.06 5.13
N TYR A 161 0.46 0.92 4.63
CA TYR A 161 0.15 2.33 4.80
C TYR A 161 0.27 3.07 3.47
N ALA A 162 -0.57 4.08 3.33
CA ALA A 162 -0.53 5.04 2.24
C ALA A 162 -0.54 6.44 2.84
N SER A 163 0.33 7.31 2.34
CA SER A 163 0.40 8.69 2.79
C SER A 163 0.09 9.65 1.66
N GLU A 164 -0.66 10.70 1.97
CA GLU A 164 -1.05 11.73 1.01
C GLU A 164 -0.99 13.12 1.62
N SER A 165 -0.69 14.10 0.76
CA SER A 165 -0.82 15.51 1.10
C SER A 165 -2.17 16.04 0.62
N ARG A 166 -3.00 16.52 1.55
CA ARG A 166 -4.37 16.98 1.27
C ARG A 166 -4.60 18.39 1.82
N SER A 167 -5.39 19.20 1.12
CA SER A 167 -5.80 20.51 1.66
C SER A 167 -6.80 20.31 2.80
N ARG A 168 -6.78 21.19 3.82
CA ARG A 168 -7.70 21.06 4.96
C ARG A 168 -9.17 21.06 4.54
N GLY A 169 -9.51 21.88 3.54
CA GLY A 169 -10.87 21.95 2.99
C GLY A 169 -11.36 20.64 2.37
N SER A 170 -10.46 19.84 1.79
CA SER A 170 -10.80 18.53 1.22
C SER A 170 -11.04 17.44 2.28
N LEU A 171 -10.61 17.68 3.52
CA LEU A 171 -10.78 16.78 4.66
C LEU A 171 -12.00 17.13 5.53
N ALA A 172 -12.69 18.24 5.24
CA ALA A 172 -13.84 18.66 6.03
C ALA A 172 -15.07 17.80 5.71
N VAL A 173 -15.61 17.13 6.73
CA VAL A 173 -16.83 16.31 6.65
C VAL A 173 -17.85 16.76 7.70
N GLU A 174 -19.09 16.27 7.60
CA GLU A 174 -20.07 16.50 8.65
C GLU A 174 -19.58 15.89 9.96
N GLY A 175 -19.38 16.71 10.99
CA GLY A 175 -18.90 16.27 12.30
C GLY A 175 -17.39 16.37 12.55
N GLY A 176 -16.58 16.84 11.58
CA GLY A 176 -15.15 17.10 11.83
C GLY A 176 -14.26 16.94 10.60
N LEU A 177 -13.04 16.43 10.82
CA LEU A 177 -12.13 16.04 9.75
C LEU A 177 -12.25 14.53 9.48
N GLY A 178 -12.20 14.16 8.21
CA GLY A 178 -12.28 12.78 7.78
C GLY A 178 -11.77 12.59 6.36
N ILE A 179 -11.45 11.35 6.02
CA ILE A 179 -11.05 10.95 4.67
C ILE A 179 -11.90 9.77 4.22
N VAL A 180 -12.30 9.76 2.94
CA VAL A 180 -12.97 8.61 2.34
C VAL A 180 -11.92 7.54 2.06
N LEU A 181 -12.13 6.35 2.63
CA LEU A 181 -11.24 5.23 2.44
C LEU A 181 -11.38 4.70 1.00
N SER A 182 -10.35 4.89 0.19
CA SER A 182 -10.36 4.51 -1.22
C SER A 182 -9.55 3.24 -1.46
N GLU A 183 -10.04 2.39 -2.36
CA GLU A 183 -9.31 1.22 -2.86
C GLU A 183 -8.08 1.61 -3.68
N GLU A 184 -8.07 2.82 -4.25
CA GLU A 184 -7.03 3.38 -5.11
C GLU A 184 -5.91 4.08 -4.31
N LEU A 185 -5.88 3.98 -2.97
CA LEU A 185 -4.75 4.49 -2.19
C LEU A 185 -3.54 3.60 -2.43
N GLN A 186 -2.45 4.19 -2.91
CA GLN A 186 -1.22 3.48 -3.20
C GLN A 186 -0.37 3.31 -1.93
N VAL A 187 0.03 2.09 -1.63
CA VAL A 187 0.87 1.77 -0.47
C VAL A 187 2.28 2.33 -0.68
N ASP A 188 2.77 3.09 0.30
CA ASP A 188 4.14 3.64 0.33
C ASP A 188 4.99 3.06 1.48
N LEU A 189 4.33 2.39 2.43
CA LEU A 189 4.97 1.74 3.57
C LEU A 189 4.31 0.40 3.86
N VAL A 190 5.13 -0.64 4.00
CA VAL A 190 4.72 -1.97 4.49
C VAL A 190 5.46 -2.26 5.77
N GLN A 191 4.75 -2.73 6.80
CA GLN A 191 5.30 -3.22 8.04
C GLN A 191 4.90 -4.69 8.23
N CYS A 192 5.88 -5.57 8.39
CA CYS A 192 5.67 -6.97 8.69
C CYS A 192 6.20 -7.30 10.09
N TYR A 193 5.47 -8.11 10.84
CA TYR A 193 5.79 -8.47 12.22
C TYR A 193 5.28 -9.87 12.54
N PRO A 194 5.82 -10.53 13.59
CA PRO A 194 5.29 -11.81 14.05
C PRO A 194 3.79 -11.71 14.34
N PRO A 195 2.95 -12.58 13.76
CA PRO A 195 1.50 -12.51 13.91
C PRO A 195 1.03 -12.46 15.37
N ALA A 196 -0.10 -11.81 15.58
CA ALA A 196 -0.79 -11.76 16.87
C ALA A 196 -2.31 -11.71 16.69
N PRO A 197 -3.10 -12.07 17.71
CA PRO A 197 -4.55 -11.93 17.67
C PRO A 197 -5.03 -10.48 17.50
N THR A 198 -4.30 -9.49 18.00
CA THR A 198 -4.69 -8.08 17.99
C THR A 198 -3.52 -7.14 17.74
N MET A 199 -3.82 -5.95 17.20
CA MET A 199 -2.83 -4.86 17.09
C MET A 199 -2.32 -4.37 18.44
N GLU A 200 -3.12 -4.48 19.49
CA GLU A 200 -2.70 -4.13 20.85
C GLU A 200 -1.52 -4.99 21.31
N GLU A 201 -1.56 -6.29 21.04
CA GLU A 201 -0.46 -7.18 21.38
C GLU A 201 0.82 -6.84 20.60
N ILE A 202 0.69 -6.51 19.30
CA ILE A 202 1.82 -6.08 18.45
C ILE A 202 2.43 -4.78 18.98
N ILE A 203 1.62 -3.76 19.26
CA ILE A 203 2.07 -2.46 19.77
C ILE A 203 2.73 -2.62 21.15
N ASN A 204 2.25 -3.54 21.99
CA ASN A 204 2.85 -3.79 23.30
C ASN A 204 4.17 -4.56 23.24
N ARG A 205 4.43 -5.32 22.15
CA ARG A 205 5.73 -5.95 21.88
C ARG A 205 6.77 -4.94 21.37
N ASP A 206 6.34 -3.77 20.90
CA ASP A 206 7.25 -2.71 20.47
C ASP A 206 7.83 -1.93 21.67
N HIS A 207 9.02 -2.35 22.08
CA HIS A 207 9.77 -1.74 23.18
C HIS A 207 10.37 -0.37 22.84
N SER A 208 10.40 0.04 21.56
CA SER A 208 10.86 1.37 21.15
C SER A 208 9.85 2.46 21.49
N LEU A 209 8.57 2.09 21.65
CA LEU A 209 7.50 3.03 21.94
C LEU A 209 7.45 3.40 23.42
N THR A 210 7.37 4.71 23.67
CA THR A 210 7.00 5.25 24.99
C THR A 210 5.54 4.89 25.32
N PRO A 211 5.12 4.89 26.60
CA PRO A 211 3.73 4.63 26.97
C PRO A 211 2.74 5.56 26.26
N THR A 212 3.10 6.85 26.09
CA THR A 212 2.29 7.82 25.35
C THR A 212 2.18 7.46 23.87
N ALA A 213 3.28 7.07 23.24
CA ALA A 213 3.29 6.67 21.83
C ALA A 213 2.45 5.40 21.59
N ARG A 214 2.51 4.41 22.51
CA ARG A 214 1.65 3.22 22.45
C ARG A 214 0.18 3.59 22.53
N ARG A 215 -0.20 4.43 23.50
CA ARG A 215 -1.58 4.89 23.64
C ARG A 215 -2.07 5.59 22.36
N LEU A 216 -1.28 6.52 21.83
CA LEU A 216 -1.62 7.23 20.59
C LEU A 216 -1.79 6.26 19.40
N LYS A 217 -0.89 5.27 19.24
CA LYS A 217 -1.05 4.24 18.21
C LYS A 217 -2.37 3.47 18.40
N LEU A 218 -2.77 3.13 19.62
CA LEU A 218 -4.04 2.44 19.86
C LEU A 218 -5.27 3.33 19.61
N GLU A 219 -5.23 4.60 20.00
CA GLU A 219 -6.33 5.55 19.84
C GLU A 219 -6.57 5.92 18.36
N ASN A 220 -5.54 5.86 17.54
CA ASN A 220 -5.56 6.18 16.11
C ASN A 220 -6.07 5.02 15.23
N ARG A 221 -6.91 4.14 15.77
CA ARG A 221 -7.45 2.98 15.06
C ARG A 221 -8.96 2.93 15.15
N VAL A 222 -9.59 2.68 14.02
CA VAL A 222 -11.03 2.41 13.93
C VAL A 222 -11.27 1.02 13.33
N PRO A 223 -12.38 0.35 13.66
CA PRO A 223 -12.75 -0.92 13.01
C PRO A 223 -12.86 -0.75 11.49
N TRP A 224 -12.50 -1.80 10.74
CA TRP A 224 -12.72 -1.82 9.29
C TRP A 224 -14.22 -1.74 8.97
N THR A 225 -14.58 -0.79 8.10
CA THR A 225 -15.97 -0.57 7.64
C THR A 225 -16.12 -0.66 6.13
N GLY A 226 -15.08 -1.10 5.41
CA GLY A 226 -15.08 -1.20 3.95
C GLY A 226 -14.64 0.08 3.23
N PHE A 227 -14.27 -0.06 1.96
CA PHE A 227 -14.01 1.07 1.08
C PHE A 227 -15.27 1.94 0.88
N GLY A 228 -15.06 3.24 0.64
CA GLY A 228 -16.11 4.25 0.54
C GLY A 228 -16.61 4.80 1.89
N SER A 229 -16.21 4.19 3.01
CA SER A 229 -16.51 4.69 4.35
C SER A 229 -15.64 5.91 4.71
N ILE A 230 -16.14 6.73 5.64
CA ILE A 230 -15.39 7.88 6.17
C ILE A 230 -14.59 7.41 7.38
N VAL A 231 -13.27 7.59 7.31
CA VAL A 231 -12.35 7.41 8.44
C VAL A 231 -12.19 8.77 9.13
N PRO A 232 -12.61 8.92 10.40
CA PRO A 232 -12.43 10.16 11.13
C PRO A 232 -10.94 10.40 11.39
N LEU A 233 -10.49 11.64 11.27
CA LEU A 233 -9.11 12.02 11.58
C LEU A 233 -9.06 12.68 12.95
N THR A 234 -8.17 12.19 13.81
CA THR A 234 -7.87 12.83 15.10
C THR A 234 -7.10 14.12 14.83
N GLU A 235 -7.55 15.24 15.40
CA GLU A 235 -6.70 16.44 15.43
C GLU A 235 -5.54 16.21 16.41
N PRO A 236 -4.29 16.49 16.04
CA PRO A 236 -3.12 16.24 16.88
C PRO A 236 -3.09 17.10 18.15
#